data_AF-A0A7C6V5Y4-F1
#
_entry.id   AF-A0A7C6V5Y4-F1
#
_cell.length_a   1.000
_cell.length_b   1.000
_cell.length_c   1.000
_cell.angle_alpha   90.00
_cell.angle_beta   90.00
_cell.angle_gamma   90.00
#
_symmetry.space_group_name_H-M   'P 1'
#
loop_
_entity.id
_entity.type
_entity.pdbx_description
1 polymer ?
#
loop_
_entity_poly.entity_id
_entity_poly.type
_entity_poly.pdbx_seq_one_letter_code
_entity_poly.pdbx_strand_id
1 'polypeptide(L)'
;MPIYEFRCLHCGRLFEKLFINPSEKADIRCPRCQSDTCERVISRVNYVSRAGAGRTKPSVTTRSCAPGSSCTTIEIPGADD
;
A
#
# COMPACT_ATOMS: atom_id res chain seq x y z
N MET A 1 -15.83 -0.09 -2.20
CA MET A 1 -15.19 -1.25 -2.83
C MET A 1 -13.69 -1.00 -2.94
N PRO A 2 -12.93 -1.25 -1.87
CA PRO A 2 -11.49 -1.18 -1.96
C PRO A 2 -10.96 -2.33 -2.82
N ILE A 3 -10.16 -1.99 -3.83
CA ILE A 3 -9.34 -2.94 -4.59
C ILE A 3 -7.97 -2.95 -3.92
N TYR A 4 -7.48 -4.14 -3.56
CA TYR A 4 -6.16 -4.31 -3.00
C TYR A 4 -5.32 -5.20 -3.92
N GLU A 5 -4.04 -4.85 -4.04
CA GLU A 5 -3.04 -5.61 -4.78
C GLU A 5 -2.23 -6.46 -3.81
N PHE A 6 -1.89 -7.68 -4.24
CA PHE A 6 -1.14 -8.64 -3.45
C PHE A 6 -0.01 -9.25 -4.26
N ARG A 7 1.09 -9.56 -3.58
CA ARG A 7 2.23 -10.29 -4.13
C ARG A 7 2.39 -11.62 -3.39
N CYS A 8 2.42 -12.71 -4.15
CA CYS A 8 2.72 -14.02 -3.59
C CYS A 8 4.21 -14.12 -3.24
N LEU A 9 4.54 -14.51 -2.00
CA LEU A 9 5.93 -14.68 -1.56
C LEU A 9 6.60 -15.93 -2.12
N HIS A 10 5.81 -16.91 -2.59
CA HIS A 10 6.34 -18.16 -3.16
C HIS A 10 6.68 -18.05 -4.65
N CYS A 11 5.76 -17.52 -5.47
CA CYS A 11 5.93 -17.47 -6.93
C CYS A 11 6.10 -16.06 -7.50
N GLY A 12 6.05 -15.01 -6.65
CA GLY A 12 6.21 -13.62 -7.03
C GLY A 12 5.05 -13.00 -7.81
N ARG A 13 3.97 -13.75 -8.08
CA ARG A 13 2.83 -13.25 -8.86
C ARG A 13 2.12 -12.11 -8.15
N LEU A 14 1.92 -11.01 -8.87
CA LEU A 14 1.03 -9.92 -8.51
C LEU A 14 -0.40 -10.22 -8.97
N PHE A 15 -1.37 -9.94 -8.12
CA PHE A 15 -2.79 -10.09 -8.42
C PHE A 15 -3.63 -9.12 -7.57
N GLU A 16 -4.81 -8.76 -8.08
CA GLU A 16 -5.76 -7.89 -7.39
C GLU A 16 -6.91 -8.68 -6.78
N LYS A 17 -7.47 -8.17 -5.68
CA LYS A 17 -8.69 -8.69 -5.07
C LYS A 17 -9.61 -7.53 -4.70
N LEU A 18 -10.84 -7.60 -5.21
CA LEU A 18 -11.91 -6.68 -4.88
C LEU A 18 -12.62 -7.15 -3.61
N PHE A 19 -12.73 -6.27 -2.63
CA PHE A 19 -13.50 -6.54 -1.40
C PHE A 19 -14.85 -5.85 -1.50
N ILE A 20 -15.92 -6.65 -1.51
CA ILE A 20 -17.29 -6.15 -1.55
C ILE A 20 -17.66 -5.62 -0.17
N ASN A 21 -17.34 -6.40 0.87
CA ASN A 21 -17.61 -6.06 2.26
C ASN A 21 -16.30 -5.84 3.03
N PRO A 22 -16.15 -4.77 3.81
CA PRO A 22 -14.93 -4.52 4.58
C PRO A 22 -14.70 -5.54 5.72
N SER A 23 -15.76 -6.19 6.21
CA SER A 23 -15.70 -7.24 7.23
C SER A 23 -15.46 -8.65 6.65
N GLU A 24 -15.28 -8.76 5.34
CA GLU A 24 -15.01 -10.05 4.70
C GLU A 24 -13.64 -10.56 5.11
N LYS A 25 -13.60 -11.67 5.86
CA LYS A 25 -12.36 -12.43 6.08
C LYS A 25 -11.96 -13.09 4.77
N ALA A 26 -11.26 -12.35 3.92
CA ALA A 26 -10.80 -12.90 2.65
C ALA A 26 -9.69 -13.94 2.91
N ASP A 27 -9.96 -15.19 2.54
CA ASP A 27 -8.89 -16.17 2.31
C ASP A 27 -8.09 -15.69 1.08
N ILE A 28 -6.89 -15.17 1.29
CA ILE A 28 -6.03 -14.62 0.23
C ILE A 28 -5.08 -15.73 -0.19
N ARG A 29 -5.38 -16.35 -1.32
CA ARG A 29 -4.52 -17.36 -1.94
C ARG A 29 -4.04 -16.90 -3.30
N CYS A 30 -2.79 -17.24 -3.61
CA CYS A 30 -2.23 -16.96 -4.92
C CYS A 30 -3.01 -17.74 -6.01
N PRO A 31 -3.50 -17.08 -7.08
CA PRO A 31 -4.24 -17.75 -8.14
C PRO A 31 -3.36 -18.64 -9.04
N ARG A 32 -2.03 -18.65 -8.85
CA ARG A 32 -1.09 -19.49 -9.62
C ARG A 32 -0.66 -20.74 -8.87
N CYS A 33 -0.18 -20.58 -7.64
CA CYS A 33 0.41 -21.67 -6.86
C CYS A 33 -0.40 -22.03 -5.61
N GLN A 34 -1.53 -21.37 -5.37
CA GLN A 34 -2.45 -21.60 -4.23
C GLN A 34 -1.84 -21.38 -2.84
N SER A 35 -0.63 -20.82 -2.75
CA SER A 35 -0.02 -20.44 -1.47
C SER A 35 -0.86 -19.36 -0.77
N ASP A 36 -0.96 -19.52 0.55
CA ASP A 36 -1.56 -18.61 1.52
C ASP A 36 -0.62 -17.47 1.95
N THR A 37 0.66 -17.56 1.59
CA THR A 37 1.67 -16.53 1.89
C THR A 37 1.67 -15.43 0.82
N CYS A 38 0.83 -14.41 1.06
CA CYS A 38 0.73 -13.23 0.22
C CYS A 38 0.90 -11.96 1.06
N GLU A 39 1.67 -11.00 0.55
CA GLU A 39 1.81 -9.67 1.13
C GLU A 39 0.94 -8.67 0.37
N ARG A 40 0.34 -7.71 1.07
CA ARG A 40 -0.38 -6.60 0.43
C ARG A 40 0.64 -5.60 -0.10
N VAL A 41 0.44 -5.16 -1.34
CA VAL A 41 1.31 -4.18 -2.00
C VAL A 41 0.59 -2.83 -2.06
N ILE A 42 1.36 -1.76 -1.93
CA ILE A 42 0.91 -0.39 -2.17
C ILE A 42 1.46 0.03 -3.54
N SER A 43 0.57 0.51 -4.42
CA SER A 43 0.95 0.97 -5.76
C SER A 43 1.95 2.12 -5.69
N ARG A 44 2.80 2.24 -6.71
CA ARG A 44 3.72 3.37 -6.84
C ARG A 44 2.91 4.67 -6.93
N VAL A 45 3.26 5.64 -6.09
CA VAL A 45 2.69 6.99 -6.11
C VAL A 45 3.61 7.92 -6.89
N ASN A 46 3.02 8.81 -7.69
CA ASN A 46 3.73 9.90 -8.36
C ASN A 46 3.08 11.23 -7.94
N TYR A 47 3.88 12.26 -7.72
CA TYR A 47 3.40 13.57 -7.28
C TYR A 47 4.08 14.69 -8.07
N VAL A 48 3.36 15.78 -8.30
CA VAL A 48 3.85 16.98 -8.99
C VAL A 48 3.85 18.13 -7.99
N SER A 49 4.96 18.85 -7.90
CA SER A 49 5.11 20.04 -7.04
C SER A 49 5.68 21.19 -7.88
N ARG A 50 5.10 22.39 -7.75
CA ARG A 50 5.56 23.59 -8.48
C ARG A 50 7.02 23.91 -8.13
N ALA A 51 7.75 24.48 -9.10
CA ALA A 51 9.10 24.97 -8.88
C ALA A 51 9.00 26.39 -8.28
N GLY A 52 9.60 26.62 -7.11
CA GLY A 52 9.59 27.91 -6.41
C GLY A 52 10.30 27.83 -5.05
N ALA A 53 10.65 28.98 -4.46
CA ALA A 53 11.22 29.05 -3.11
C ALA A 53 10.10 28.79 -2.08
N GLY A 54 10.24 27.73 -1.26
CA GLY A 54 9.20 27.31 -0.29
C GLY A 54 8.76 25.83 -0.37
N ARG A 55 9.50 24.97 -1.09
CA ARG A 55 9.11 23.56 -1.32
C ARG A 55 9.02 22.74 -0.02
N THR A 56 7.81 22.35 0.35
CA THR A 56 7.58 21.19 1.23
C THR A 56 7.94 19.91 0.47
N LYS A 57 8.81 19.11 1.07
CA LYS A 57 9.17 17.78 0.54
C LYS A 57 8.20 16.74 1.10
N PRO A 58 7.96 15.62 0.39
CA PRO A 58 7.23 14.52 0.98
C PRO A 58 7.93 14.06 2.26
N SER A 59 7.14 13.83 3.30
CA SER A 59 7.61 13.38 4.60
C SER A 59 7.23 11.92 4.80
N VAL A 60 8.12 11.15 5.45
CA VAL A 60 7.84 9.76 5.81
C VAL A 60 7.96 9.65 7.33
N THR A 61 6.86 9.27 7.97
CA THR A 61 6.82 9.06 9.41
C THR A 61 6.49 7.60 9.69
N THR A 62 7.41 6.88 10.33
CA THR A 62 7.17 5.53 10.83
C THR A 62 6.88 5.59 12.32
N ARG A 63 5.75 5.03 12.74
CA ARG A 63 5.35 4.91 14.15
C ARG A 63 5.31 3.44 14.55
N SER A 64 5.54 3.15 15.83
CA SER A 64 5.38 1.81 16.40
C SER A 64 4.01 1.75 17.07
N CYS A 65 3.09 1.00 16.46
CA CYS A 65 1.69 0.97 16.88
C CYS A 65 1.44 -0.11 17.98
N ALA A 66 2.28 -1.16 18.06
CA ALA A 66 2.32 -2.20 19.10
C ALA A 66 3.65 -2.98 19.01
N PRO A 67 4.03 -3.84 19.98
CA PRO A 67 5.22 -4.68 19.88
C PRO A 67 5.22 -5.52 18.59
N GLY A 68 6.24 -5.34 17.75
CA GLY A 68 6.34 -6.05 16.47
C GLY A 68 5.50 -5.51 15.31
N SER A 69 4.75 -4.41 15.49
CA SER A 69 4.03 -3.74 14.41
C SER A 69 4.51 -2.30 14.22
N SER A 70 4.93 -1.97 12.99
CA SER A 70 5.25 -0.62 12.57
C SER A 70 4.27 -0.16 11.50
N CYS A 71 3.91 1.12 11.57
CA CYS A 71 2.93 1.77 10.71
C CYS A 71 3.62 2.97 10.05
N THR A 72 3.71 2.99 8.72
CA THR A 72 4.40 4.05 7.96
C THR A 72 3.38 4.93 7.24
N THR A 73 3.44 6.23 7.49
CA THR A 73 2.64 7.25 6.82
C THR A 73 3.52 8.08 5.90
N ILE A 74 3.09 8.25 4.65
CA ILE A 74 3.75 9.09 3.65
C ILE A 74 2.85 10.32 3.44
N GLU A 75 3.35 11.50 3.78
CA GLU A 75 2.67 12.76 3.53
C GLU A 75 3.18 13.35 2.22
N ILE A 76 2.28 13.50 1.25
CA ILE A 76 2.59 14.07 -0.06
C ILE A 76 2.01 15.50 -0.09
N PRO A 77 2.84 16.55 -0.22
CA PRO A 77 2.35 17.91 -0.31
C PRO A 77 1.56 18.10 -1.60
N GLY A 78 0.42 18.81 -1.50
CA GLY A 78 -0.37 19.22 -2.66
C GLY A 78 0.36 20.28 -3.48
N ALA A 79 -0.11 20.52 -4.70
CA ALA A 79 0.27 21.73 -5.41
C ALA A 79 -0.45 22.91 -4.73
N ASP A 80 0.29 23.88 -4.22
CA ASP A 80 -0.28 25.15 -3.76
C ASP A 80 -1.05 25.81 -4.94
N ASP A 81 -2.27 26.31 -4.69
CA ASP A 81 -3.12 27.03 -5.66
C ASP A 81 -2.35 28.19 -6.35
#